data_AF-A0A3R9V726-F1
#
_entry.id   AF-A0A3R9V726-F1
#
_cell.length_a   1.000
_cell.length_b   1.000
_cell.length_c   1.000
_cell.angle_alpha   90.00
_cell.angle_beta   90.00
_cell.angle_gamma   90.00
#
_symmetry.space_group_name_H-M   'P 1'
#
loop_
_entity.id
_entity.type
_entity.pdbx_description
1 polymer ?
#
loop_
_entity_poly.entity_id
_entity_poly.type
_entity_poly.pdbx_seq_one_letter_code
_entity_poly.pdbx_strand_id
1 'polypeptide(L)'
;MSSTDYDKVRADAAAEVENELQGISDPFERRAKAEELRDQASMELSLLKPERDKLLAAAALYRYSRGMYAQFGIKYIQLKRITAAALGTLVDIYNPPPYPLDRVKAAKDAGLPNPDDLMEQAIDAAVRYEAAEARRDTALGHLEAAHEAVRTAGGRMKADAVERPDFEQVRQDAVDEIRKEFATLAVAPDERLLLAAQAVDQAEEEVAALLPERDEALLSLAFYTTARGIYESAGISRTGLARAQQKALGLPRDAKIPTRAEQPAAARAAGVKYLKDAAQELPATAKAYEGAKARQSAAIEIRDAVLPVLAAEPYNWGVDKLAEAIDRDTKIVRRVLDPEKYPTYVPKAARP
;
A
#
# COMPACT_ATOMS: atom_id res chain seq x y z
N MET A 1 -19.49 -37.11 -27.08
CA MET A 1 -18.61 -35.92 -27.07
C MET A 1 -18.87 -35.20 -25.77
N SER A 2 -17.83 -34.93 -24.98
CA SER A 2 -17.97 -34.16 -23.74
C SER A 2 -18.42 -32.74 -24.10
N SER A 3 -19.46 -32.22 -23.46
CA SER A 3 -19.83 -30.81 -23.60
C SER A 3 -18.77 -29.98 -22.91
N THR A 4 -18.19 -29.00 -23.60
CA THR A 4 -17.30 -28.01 -22.99
C THR A 4 -18.08 -27.22 -21.94
N ASP A 5 -17.54 -27.10 -20.74
CA ASP A 5 -18.11 -26.29 -19.67
C ASP A 5 -17.60 -24.84 -19.78
N TYR A 6 -18.34 -24.03 -20.54
CA TYR A 6 -17.98 -22.63 -20.77
C TYR A 6 -18.08 -21.76 -19.51
N ASP A 7 -18.92 -22.13 -18.55
CA ASP A 7 -19.01 -21.39 -17.29
C ASP A 7 -17.75 -21.61 -16.47
N LYS A 8 -17.22 -22.85 -16.45
CA LYS A 8 -15.91 -23.13 -15.86
C LYS A 8 -14.78 -22.39 -16.58
N VAL A 9 -14.74 -22.38 -17.92
CA VAL A 9 -13.72 -21.65 -18.69
C VAL A 9 -13.70 -20.17 -18.32
N ARG A 10 -14.87 -19.53 -18.25
CA ARG A 10 -14.98 -18.11 -17.85
C ARG A 10 -14.57 -17.89 -16.40
N ALA A 11 -14.95 -18.79 -15.49
CA ALA A 11 -14.61 -18.69 -14.07
C ALA A 11 -13.10 -18.84 -13.83
N ASP A 12 -12.45 -19.82 -14.47
CA ASP A 12 -11.01 -20.05 -14.36
C ASP A 12 -10.24 -18.83 -14.91
N ALA A 13 -10.65 -18.31 -16.08
CA ALA A 13 -10.06 -17.12 -16.68
C ALA A 13 -10.26 -15.85 -15.85
N ALA A 14 -11.42 -15.68 -15.21
CA ALA A 14 -11.65 -14.59 -14.27
C ALA A 14 -10.76 -14.72 -13.02
N ALA A 15 -10.58 -15.93 -12.50
CA ALA A 15 -9.75 -16.19 -11.33
C ALA A 15 -8.26 -15.88 -11.59
N GLU A 16 -7.75 -16.08 -12.81
CA GLU A 16 -6.40 -15.66 -13.20
C GLU A 16 -6.20 -14.15 -13.01
N VAL A 17 -7.13 -13.33 -13.49
CA VAL A 17 -7.10 -11.86 -13.31
C VAL A 17 -7.17 -11.48 -11.83
N GLU A 18 -8.05 -12.12 -11.07
CA GLU A 18 -8.16 -11.88 -9.63
C GLU A 18 -6.85 -12.19 -8.91
N ASN A 19 -6.23 -13.33 -9.20
CA ASN A 19 -4.97 -13.76 -8.60
C ASN A 19 -3.82 -12.78 -8.91
N GLU A 20 -3.73 -12.29 -10.15
CA GLU A 20 -2.72 -11.28 -10.52
C GLU A 20 -2.91 -9.96 -9.77
N LEU A 21 -4.16 -9.60 -9.46
CA LEU A 21 -4.48 -8.38 -8.73
C LEU A 21 -4.52 -8.56 -7.20
N GLN A 22 -4.55 -9.80 -6.68
CA GLN A 22 -4.81 -10.10 -5.27
C GLN A 22 -3.73 -9.56 -4.32
N GLY A 23 -2.53 -9.25 -4.82
CA GLY A 23 -1.43 -8.65 -4.03
C GLY A 23 -1.28 -7.14 -4.16
N ILE A 24 -2.02 -6.48 -5.05
CA ILE A 24 -1.80 -5.06 -5.36
C ILE A 24 -2.75 -4.20 -4.54
N SER A 25 -2.19 -3.57 -3.50
CA SER A 25 -2.92 -2.73 -2.54
C SER A 25 -2.98 -1.27 -2.94
N ASP A 26 -1.99 -0.74 -3.68
CA ASP A 26 -2.06 0.64 -4.22
C ASP A 26 -3.11 0.69 -5.34
N PRO A 27 -4.18 1.51 -5.21
CA PRO A 27 -5.20 1.63 -6.25
C PRO A 27 -4.67 2.06 -7.62
N PHE A 28 -3.56 2.81 -7.67
CA PHE A 28 -2.96 3.26 -8.93
C PHE A 28 -2.20 2.13 -9.62
N GLU A 29 -1.41 1.36 -8.88
CA GLU A 29 -0.75 0.18 -9.41
C GLU A 29 -1.77 -0.87 -9.83
N ARG A 30 -2.82 -1.05 -9.02
CA ARG A 30 -3.92 -1.96 -9.34
C ARG A 30 -4.66 -1.53 -10.61
N ARG A 31 -4.92 -0.22 -10.77
CA ARG A 31 -5.49 0.34 -12.00
C ARG A 31 -4.59 0.10 -13.20
N ALA A 32 -3.30 0.42 -13.08
CA ALA A 32 -2.35 0.26 -14.17
C ALA A 32 -2.24 -1.22 -14.61
N LYS A 33 -2.21 -2.15 -13.64
CA LYS A 33 -2.19 -3.58 -13.92
C LYS A 33 -3.51 -4.06 -14.54
N ALA A 34 -4.66 -3.58 -14.06
CA ALA A 34 -5.95 -3.89 -14.67
C ALA A 34 -6.08 -3.33 -16.11
N GLU A 35 -5.54 -2.13 -16.38
CA GLU A 35 -5.44 -1.57 -17.74
C GLU A 35 -4.57 -2.44 -18.65
N GLU A 36 -3.39 -2.89 -18.17
CA GLU A 36 -2.51 -3.80 -18.89
C GLU A 36 -3.22 -5.12 -19.25
N LEU A 37 -3.86 -5.76 -18.28
CA LEU A 37 -4.58 -7.03 -18.46
C LEU A 37 -5.76 -6.89 -19.43
N ARG A 38 -6.51 -5.79 -19.33
CA ARG A 38 -7.58 -5.46 -20.29
C ARG A 38 -7.03 -5.32 -21.71
N ASP A 39 -5.91 -4.62 -21.86
CA ASP A 39 -5.33 -4.34 -23.18
C ASP A 39 -4.75 -5.59 -23.82
N GLN A 40 -4.09 -6.44 -23.04
CA GLN A 40 -3.64 -7.77 -23.47
C GLN A 40 -4.82 -8.64 -23.93
N ALA A 41 -5.88 -8.74 -23.11
CA ALA A 41 -7.07 -9.51 -23.45
C ALA A 41 -7.80 -8.92 -24.68
N SER A 42 -7.85 -7.60 -24.82
CA SER A 42 -8.46 -6.93 -25.98
C SER A 42 -7.67 -7.18 -27.27
N MET A 43 -6.33 -7.17 -27.20
CA MET A 43 -5.47 -7.52 -28.31
C MET A 43 -5.68 -8.98 -28.71
N GLU A 44 -5.72 -9.90 -27.75
CA GLU A 44 -5.98 -11.31 -28.00
C GLU A 44 -7.35 -11.54 -28.66
N LEU A 45 -8.41 -10.90 -28.16
CA LEU A 45 -9.74 -10.95 -28.77
C LEU A 45 -9.73 -10.44 -30.22
N SER A 46 -8.98 -9.37 -30.51
CA SER A 46 -8.89 -8.82 -31.87
C SER A 46 -8.23 -9.81 -32.85
N LEU A 47 -7.28 -10.61 -32.38
CA LEU A 47 -6.60 -11.64 -33.15
C LEU A 47 -7.47 -12.91 -33.31
N LEU A 48 -8.16 -13.32 -32.24
CA LEU A 48 -8.98 -14.54 -32.23
C LEU A 48 -10.31 -14.38 -32.99
N LYS A 49 -10.93 -13.19 -32.96
CA LYS A 49 -12.29 -13.00 -33.49
C LYS A 49 -12.44 -13.40 -34.97
N PRO A 50 -11.56 -12.98 -35.90
CA PRO A 50 -11.72 -13.33 -37.31
C PRO A 50 -11.58 -14.84 -37.55
N GLU A 51 -10.62 -15.48 -36.89
CA GLU A 51 -10.40 -16.93 -36.98
C GLU A 51 -11.58 -17.71 -36.42
N ARG A 52 -12.01 -17.37 -35.19
CA ARG A 52 -13.19 -17.94 -34.55
C ARG A 52 -14.41 -17.82 -35.45
N ASP A 53 -14.74 -16.61 -35.90
CA ASP A 53 -15.95 -16.37 -36.70
C ASP A 53 -15.94 -17.18 -38.00
N LYS A 54 -14.77 -17.27 -38.64
CA LYS A 54 -14.59 -18.08 -39.85
C LYS A 54 -14.82 -19.58 -39.59
N LEU A 55 -14.24 -20.12 -38.50
CA LEU A 55 -14.37 -21.53 -38.13
C LEU A 55 -15.80 -21.88 -37.68
N LEU A 56 -16.45 -21.00 -36.90
CA LEU A 56 -17.83 -21.20 -36.48
C LEU A 56 -18.81 -21.15 -37.67
N ALA A 57 -18.62 -20.21 -38.60
CA ALA A 57 -19.42 -20.13 -39.82
C ALA A 57 -19.21 -21.37 -40.71
N ALA A 58 -17.96 -21.82 -40.87
CA ALA A 58 -17.63 -23.03 -41.59
C ALA A 58 -18.30 -24.26 -40.96
N ALA A 59 -18.21 -24.42 -39.64
CA ALA A 59 -18.85 -25.52 -38.92
C ALA A 59 -20.39 -25.51 -39.08
N ALA A 60 -21.00 -24.32 -38.99
CA ALA A 60 -22.44 -24.14 -39.16
C ALA A 60 -22.96 -24.47 -40.56
N LEU A 61 -22.12 -24.37 -41.59
CA LEU A 61 -22.48 -24.65 -42.98
C LEU A 61 -22.09 -26.08 -43.42
N TYR A 62 -20.91 -26.55 -43.06
CA TYR A 62 -20.37 -27.84 -43.49
C TYR A 62 -20.74 -29.03 -42.60
N ARG A 63 -21.00 -28.81 -41.30
CA ARG A 63 -21.20 -29.89 -40.31
C ARG A 63 -22.47 -29.73 -39.49
N TYR A 64 -23.39 -28.88 -39.95
CA TYR A 64 -24.55 -28.47 -39.16
C TYR A 64 -25.26 -29.61 -38.45
N SER A 65 -25.47 -29.43 -37.15
CA SER A 65 -26.33 -30.26 -36.34
C SER A 65 -27.23 -29.39 -35.46
N ARG A 66 -28.41 -29.90 -35.12
CA ARG A 66 -29.32 -29.19 -34.21
C ARG A 66 -28.64 -29.06 -32.84
N GLY A 67 -28.55 -27.84 -32.31
CA GLY A 67 -27.92 -27.58 -31.02
C GLY A 67 -26.41 -27.31 -31.06
N MET A 68 -25.78 -27.33 -32.24
CA MET A 68 -24.32 -27.10 -32.39
C MET A 68 -23.84 -25.79 -31.72
N TYR A 69 -24.64 -24.73 -31.73
CA TYR A 69 -24.30 -23.45 -31.10
C TYR A 69 -23.90 -23.59 -29.61
N ALA A 70 -24.50 -24.55 -28.89
CA ALA A 70 -24.19 -24.79 -27.48
C ALA A 70 -22.78 -25.37 -27.30
N GLN A 71 -22.27 -26.10 -28.29
CA GLN A 71 -20.89 -26.61 -28.26
C GLN A 71 -19.85 -25.49 -28.38
N PHE A 72 -20.26 -24.32 -28.86
CA PHE A 72 -19.41 -23.13 -28.98
C PHE A 72 -19.68 -22.10 -27.87
N GLY A 73 -20.54 -22.42 -26.89
CA GLY A 73 -20.85 -21.51 -25.78
C GLY A 73 -21.71 -20.30 -26.15
N ILE A 74 -22.26 -20.25 -27.38
CA ILE A 74 -23.01 -19.10 -27.90
C ILE A 74 -24.49 -19.41 -28.16
N LYS A 75 -25.30 -18.36 -28.31
CA LYS A 75 -26.72 -18.49 -28.67
C LYS A 75 -26.88 -18.80 -30.17
N TYR A 76 -27.96 -19.51 -30.51
CA TYR A 76 -28.31 -19.81 -31.91
C TYR A 76 -28.35 -18.57 -32.80
N ILE A 77 -28.92 -17.46 -32.30
CA ILE A 77 -29.00 -16.18 -33.03
C ILE A 77 -27.61 -15.61 -33.34
N GLN A 78 -26.63 -15.78 -32.44
CA GLN A 78 -25.26 -15.31 -32.64
C GLN A 78 -24.56 -16.14 -33.72
N LEU A 79 -24.69 -17.47 -33.69
CA LEU A 79 -24.13 -18.34 -34.73
C LEU A 79 -24.68 -18.00 -36.12
N LYS A 80 -25.99 -17.71 -36.20
CA LYS A 80 -26.63 -17.23 -37.44
C LYS A 80 -26.01 -15.92 -37.93
N ARG A 81 -25.81 -14.95 -37.04
CA ARG A 81 -25.19 -13.65 -37.39
C ARG A 81 -23.76 -13.81 -37.88
N ILE A 82 -22.97 -14.63 -37.20
CA ILE A 82 -21.59 -14.95 -37.61
C ILE A 82 -21.59 -15.58 -39.00
N THR A 83 -22.47 -16.55 -39.24
CA THR A 83 -22.59 -17.21 -40.54
C THR A 83 -23.03 -16.24 -41.64
N ALA A 84 -24.03 -15.40 -41.36
CA ALA A 84 -24.53 -14.38 -42.30
C ALA A 84 -23.43 -13.36 -42.66
N ALA A 85 -22.66 -12.89 -41.67
CA ALA A 85 -21.53 -11.99 -41.89
C ALA A 85 -20.44 -12.64 -42.76
N ALA A 86 -20.11 -13.91 -42.49
CA ALA A 86 -19.12 -14.67 -43.26
C ALA A 86 -19.54 -14.89 -44.73
N LEU A 87 -20.84 -14.92 -45.01
CA LEU A 87 -21.41 -14.99 -46.37
C LEU A 87 -21.52 -13.62 -47.05
N GLY A 88 -21.07 -12.53 -46.42
CA GLY A 88 -21.16 -11.17 -46.96
C GLY A 88 -22.59 -10.61 -47.01
N THR A 89 -23.53 -11.19 -46.26
CA THR A 89 -24.91 -10.70 -46.19
C THR A 89 -25.04 -9.58 -45.16
N LEU A 90 -25.87 -8.57 -45.45
CA LEU A 90 -26.22 -7.52 -44.49
C LEU A 90 -26.88 -8.18 -43.27
N VAL A 91 -26.25 -8.03 -42.11
CA VAL A 91 -26.70 -8.66 -40.87
C VAL A 91 -27.59 -7.70 -40.10
N ASP A 92 -28.91 -7.93 -40.15
CA ASP A 92 -29.80 -7.39 -39.12
C ASP A 92 -29.45 -8.05 -37.78
N ILE A 93 -29.17 -7.21 -36.77
CA ILE A 93 -28.76 -7.60 -35.43
C ILE A 93 -29.86 -8.43 -34.73
N TYR A 94 -31.12 -8.16 -35.03
CA TYR A 94 -32.29 -8.76 -34.39
C TYR A 94 -32.87 -9.92 -35.20
N ASN A 95 -32.77 -9.87 -36.53
CA ASN A 95 -33.37 -10.88 -37.40
C ASN A 95 -32.41 -11.34 -38.51
N PRO A 96 -31.37 -12.14 -38.18
CA PRO A 96 -30.44 -12.64 -39.18
C PRO A 96 -31.16 -13.55 -40.19
N PRO A 97 -30.74 -13.52 -41.48
CA PRO A 97 -31.38 -14.29 -42.53
C PRO A 97 -31.38 -15.80 -42.22
N PRO A 98 -32.33 -16.57 -42.80
CA PRO A 98 -32.28 -18.01 -42.73
C PRO A 98 -30.98 -18.55 -43.37
N TYR A 99 -30.57 -19.74 -42.95
CA TYR A 99 -29.45 -20.42 -43.61
C TYR A 99 -29.78 -20.67 -45.09
N PRO A 100 -28.78 -20.60 -45.98
CA PRO A 100 -28.97 -20.92 -47.38
C PRO A 100 -29.45 -22.37 -47.55
N LEU A 101 -30.22 -22.61 -48.62
CA LEU A 101 -30.74 -23.94 -48.96
C LEU A 101 -29.60 -24.94 -49.23
N ASP A 102 -28.57 -24.50 -49.96
CA ASP A 102 -27.33 -25.27 -50.18
C ASP A 102 -26.18 -24.65 -49.37
N ARG A 103 -26.02 -25.14 -48.14
CA ARG A 103 -25.04 -24.61 -47.19
C ARG A 103 -23.60 -24.89 -47.58
N VAL A 104 -23.36 -26.08 -48.12
CA VAL A 104 -22.01 -26.52 -48.51
C VAL A 104 -21.53 -25.70 -49.70
N LYS A 105 -22.39 -25.46 -50.69
CA LYS A 105 -22.06 -24.59 -51.81
C LYS A 105 -21.81 -23.16 -51.34
N ALA A 106 -22.70 -22.60 -50.51
CA ALA A 106 -22.53 -21.25 -49.96
C ALA A 106 -21.19 -21.10 -49.20
N ALA A 107 -20.79 -22.10 -48.41
CA ALA A 107 -19.52 -22.08 -47.70
C ALA A 107 -18.30 -22.12 -48.64
N LYS A 108 -18.36 -22.92 -49.71
CA LYS A 108 -17.31 -22.98 -50.74
C LYS A 108 -17.20 -21.66 -51.49
N ASP A 109 -18.35 -21.09 -51.91
CA ASP A 109 -18.42 -19.82 -52.63
C ASP A 109 -17.86 -18.66 -51.76
N ALA A 110 -18.06 -18.73 -50.44
CA ALA A 110 -17.50 -17.79 -49.47
C ALA A 110 -16.03 -18.07 -49.05
N GLY A 111 -15.39 -19.11 -49.59
CA GLY A 111 -14.00 -19.46 -49.27
C GLY A 111 -13.78 -19.89 -47.82
N LEU A 112 -14.79 -20.49 -47.19
CA LEU A 112 -14.70 -20.97 -45.82
C LEU A 112 -13.91 -22.30 -45.73
N PRO A 113 -13.03 -22.44 -44.72
CA PRO A 113 -12.18 -23.62 -44.57
C PRO A 113 -13.02 -24.85 -44.22
N ASN A 114 -12.57 -26.03 -44.64
CA ASN A 114 -13.20 -27.31 -44.29
C ASN A 114 -12.13 -28.37 -43.97
N PRO A 115 -11.30 -28.17 -42.93
CA PRO A 115 -10.37 -29.19 -42.48
C PRO A 115 -11.13 -30.38 -41.86
N ASP A 116 -10.46 -31.51 -41.72
CA ASP A 116 -11.07 -32.73 -41.21
C ASP A 116 -11.50 -32.61 -39.73
N ASP A 117 -10.73 -31.85 -38.95
CA ASP A 117 -10.89 -31.52 -37.54
C ASP A 117 -11.62 -30.17 -37.31
N LEU A 118 -12.37 -29.67 -38.30
CA LEU A 118 -13.05 -28.37 -38.26
C LEU A 118 -13.85 -28.12 -36.96
N MET A 119 -14.54 -29.13 -36.45
CA MET A 119 -15.33 -28.99 -35.22
C MET A 119 -14.46 -28.78 -33.99
N GLU A 120 -13.32 -29.47 -33.91
CA GLU A 120 -12.39 -29.34 -32.79
C GLU A 120 -11.72 -27.97 -32.81
N GLN A 121 -11.24 -27.54 -33.98
CA GLN A 121 -10.67 -26.19 -34.15
C GLN A 121 -11.69 -25.08 -33.83
N ALA A 122 -12.94 -25.26 -34.24
CA ALA A 122 -14.02 -24.32 -33.94
C ALA A 122 -14.32 -24.22 -32.43
N ILE A 123 -14.31 -25.36 -31.72
CA ILE A 123 -14.51 -25.40 -30.27
C ILE A 123 -13.32 -24.76 -29.55
N ASP A 124 -12.08 -25.09 -29.93
CA ASP A 124 -10.87 -24.50 -29.33
C ASP A 124 -10.83 -22.98 -29.52
N ALA A 125 -11.10 -22.50 -30.74
CA ALA A 125 -11.18 -21.06 -31.02
C ALA A 125 -12.29 -20.37 -30.19
N ALA A 126 -13.43 -21.03 -29.98
CA ALA A 126 -14.48 -20.52 -29.12
C ALA A 126 -14.08 -20.49 -27.63
N VAL A 127 -13.43 -21.54 -27.13
CA VAL A 127 -12.92 -21.61 -25.74
C VAL A 127 -11.92 -20.49 -25.48
N ARG A 128 -10.92 -20.32 -26.37
CA ARG A 128 -9.91 -19.26 -26.25
C ARG A 128 -10.54 -17.87 -26.28
N TYR A 129 -11.52 -17.66 -27.17
CA TYR A 129 -12.23 -16.38 -27.24
C TYR A 129 -13.01 -16.09 -25.95
N GLU A 130 -13.75 -17.07 -25.42
CA GLU A 130 -14.55 -16.91 -24.19
C GLU A 130 -13.66 -16.67 -22.97
N ALA A 131 -12.51 -17.34 -22.88
CA ALA A 131 -11.51 -17.09 -21.83
C ALA A 131 -10.92 -15.67 -21.93
N ALA A 132 -10.56 -15.22 -23.13
CA ALA A 132 -10.06 -13.85 -23.35
C ALA A 132 -11.13 -12.79 -23.05
N GLU A 133 -12.39 -13.05 -23.40
CA GLU A 133 -13.52 -12.17 -23.09
C GLU A 133 -13.76 -12.08 -21.58
N ALA A 134 -13.75 -13.20 -20.87
CA ALA A 134 -13.86 -13.22 -19.41
C ALA A 134 -12.72 -12.45 -18.73
N ARG A 135 -11.46 -12.63 -19.18
CA ARG A 135 -10.32 -11.84 -18.66
C ARG A 135 -10.51 -10.35 -18.86
N ARG A 136 -10.93 -9.93 -20.07
CA ARG A 136 -11.21 -8.52 -20.38
C ARG A 136 -12.29 -7.96 -19.46
N ASP A 137 -13.41 -8.67 -19.32
CA ASP A 137 -14.57 -8.18 -18.57
C ASP A 137 -14.28 -8.12 -17.07
N THR A 138 -13.57 -9.10 -16.52
CA THR A 138 -13.09 -9.05 -15.13
C THR A 138 -12.11 -7.88 -14.93
N ALA A 139 -11.14 -7.70 -15.83
CA ALA A 139 -10.20 -6.58 -15.75
C ALA A 139 -10.91 -5.21 -15.85
N LEU A 140 -11.94 -5.09 -16.68
CA LEU A 140 -12.79 -3.90 -16.76
C LEU A 140 -13.52 -3.62 -15.44
N GLY A 141 -14.07 -4.65 -14.79
CA GLY A 141 -14.69 -4.51 -13.47
C GLY A 141 -13.73 -3.94 -12.42
N HIS A 142 -12.48 -4.42 -12.40
CA HIS A 142 -11.44 -3.85 -11.55
C HIS A 142 -11.02 -2.44 -11.95
N LEU A 143 -10.98 -2.14 -13.25
CA LEU A 143 -10.65 -0.82 -13.76
C LEU A 143 -11.70 0.20 -13.35
N GLU A 144 -12.99 -0.11 -13.45
CA GLU A 144 -14.08 0.77 -13.00
C GLU A 144 -14.00 1.03 -11.50
N ALA A 145 -13.78 -0.01 -10.69
CA ALA A 145 -13.61 0.11 -9.24
C ALA A 145 -12.37 0.95 -8.89
N ALA A 146 -11.25 0.72 -9.58
CA ALA A 146 -10.01 1.45 -9.37
C ALA A 146 -10.10 2.90 -9.89
N HIS A 147 -10.81 3.14 -11.00
CA HIS A 147 -11.10 4.48 -11.51
C HIS A 147 -11.96 5.25 -10.51
N GLU A 148 -13.01 4.64 -9.98
CA GLU A 148 -13.85 5.27 -8.97
C GLU A 148 -13.06 5.56 -7.68
N ALA A 149 -12.18 4.64 -7.27
CA ALA A 149 -11.25 4.86 -6.17
C ALA A 149 -10.29 6.04 -6.47
N VAL A 150 -9.70 6.12 -7.66
CA VAL A 150 -8.82 7.22 -8.10
C VAL A 150 -9.58 8.55 -8.19
N ARG A 151 -10.83 8.54 -8.68
CA ARG A 151 -11.69 9.72 -8.91
C ARG A 151 -12.21 10.32 -7.61
N THR A 152 -12.72 9.49 -6.70
CA THR A 152 -13.16 9.94 -5.36
C THR A 152 -12.00 10.38 -4.48
N ALA A 153 -10.79 9.87 -4.77
CA ALA A 153 -9.57 10.17 -4.04
C ALA A 153 -8.80 11.41 -4.50
N GLY A 154 -8.88 11.82 -5.77
CA GLY A 154 -7.93 12.79 -6.33
C GLY A 154 -6.45 12.40 -6.08
N GLY A 155 -6.18 11.10 -5.91
CA GLY A 155 -4.90 10.56 -5.47
C GLY A 155 -4.82 10.01 -4.03
N ARG A 156 -5.71 10.45 -3.12
CA ARG A 156 -5.67 10.08 -1.70
C ARG A 156 -6.86 9.21 -1.28
N MET A 157 -6.61 8.02 -0.75
CA MET A 157 -7.64 7.11 -0.26
C MET A 157 -8.43 7.71 0.90
N LYS A 158 -9.75 7.49 0.89
CA LYS A 158 -10.59 7.91 2.00
C LYS A 158 -10.17 7.14 3.25
N ALA A 159 -9.85 7.87 4.31
CA ALA A 159 -9.54 7.31 5.63
C ALA A 159 -10.25 8.14 6.70
N ASP A 160 -10.68 7.44 7.75
CA ASP A 160 -11.31 8.06 8.91
C ASP A 160 -10.30 8.88 9.72
N ALA A 161 -10.80 9.61 10.72
CA ALA A 161 -9.94 10.29 11.66
C ALA A 161 -9.11 9.27 12.45
N VAL A 162 -7.83 9.56 12.62
CA VAL A 162 -6.91 8.68 13.37
C VAL A 162 -7.09 8.95 14.86
N GLU A 163 -6.99 7.91 15.69
CA GLU A 163 -7.05 8.05 17.15
C GLU A 163 -6.00 9.07 17.62
N ARG A 164 -6.38 9.95 18.53
CA ARG A 164 -5.46 10.84 19.22
C ARG A 164 -5.16 10.27 20.62
N PRO A 165 -3.95 9.75 20.86
CA PRO A 165 -3.53 9.33 22.18
C PRO A 165 -3.52 10.49 23.19
N ASP A 166 -3.75 10.17 24.46
CA ASP A 166 -3.42 11.07 25.56
C ASP A 166 -1.92 11.00 25.85
N PHE A 167 -1.15 11.77 25.09
CA PHE A 167 0.31 11.80 25.24
C PHE A 167 0.77 12.39 26.57
N GLU A 168 -0.06 13.19 27.24
CA GLU A 168 0.32 13.70 28.55
C GLU A 168 0.31 12.59 29.58
N GLN A 169 -0.76 11.78 29.59
CA GLN A 169 -0.84 10.61 30.44
C GLN A 169 0.27 9.61 30.12
N VAL A 170 0.54 9.33 28.83
CA VAL A 170 1.62 8.41 28.42
C VAL A 170 2.99 8.85 28.93
N ARG A 171 3.31 10.16 28.84
CA ARG A 171 4.57 10.69 29.36
C ARG A 171 4.62 10.60 30.88
N GLN A 172 3.52 10.93 31.56
CA GLN A 172 3.46 10.87 33.02
C GLN A 172 3.64 9.44 33.54
N ASP A 173 2.92 8.47 32.98
CA ASP A 173 3.03 7.05 33.34
C ASP A 173 4.47 6.54 33.18
N ALA A 174 5.11 6.89 32.07
CA ALA A 174 6.48 6.52 31.75
C ALA A 174 7.52 7.15 32.69
N VAL A 175 7.31 8.40 33.12
CA VAL A 175 8.14 9.06 34.14
C VAL A 175 7.96 8.38 35.50
N ASP A 176 6.72 8.11 35.88
CA ASP A 176 6.38 7.50 37.17
C ASP A 176 6.91 6.07 37.28
N GLU A 177 6.91 5.31 36.17
CA GLU A 177 7.54 3.99 36.06
C GLU A 177 9.03 4.04 36.41
N ILE A 178 9.81 4.87 35.71
CA ILE A 178 11.25 5.03 35.95
C ILE A 178 11.53 5.54 37.36
N ARG A 179 10.78 6.53 37.84
CA ARG A 179 10.97 7.06 39.20
C ARG A 179 10.66 6.00 40.25
N LYS A 180 9.62 5.20 40.08
CA LYS A 180 9.26 4.12 40.99
C LYS A 180 10.31 3.02 41.01
N GLU A 181 10.82 2.63 39.84
CA GLU A 181 11.92 1.67 39.71
C GLU A 181 13.15 2.17 40.49
N PHE A 182 13.59 3.40 40.25
CA PHE A 182 14.76 3.96 40.95
C PHE A 182 14.52 4.30 42.42
N ALA A 183 13.27 4.39 42.88
CA ALA A 183 12.94 4.61 44.29
C ALA A 183 13.01 3.31 45.11
N THR A 184 12.81 2.14 44.49
CA THR A 184 12.89 0.84 45.16
C THR A 184 14.31 0.26 45.15
N LEU A 185 15.22 0.81 44.34
CA LEU A 185 16.62 0.41 44.31
C LEU A 185 17.35 0.80 45.60
N ALA A 186 17.80 -0.19 46.36
CA ALA A 186 18.66 -0.02 47.53
C ALA A 186 20.12 -0.34 47.17
N VAL A 187 20.74 0.52 46.35
CA VAL A 187 22.11 0.36 45.83
C VAL A 187 22.99 1.55 46.19
N ALA A 188 24.31 1.38 46.07
CA ALA A 188 25.26 2.45 46.30
C ALA A 188 25.17 3.55 45.19
N PRO A 189 25.58 4.81 45.46
CA PRO A 189 25.44 5.91 44.50
C PRO A 189 26.16 5.67 43.17
N ASP A 190 27.30 4.98 43.18
CA ASP A 190 28.05 4.61 41.98
C ASP A 190 27.29 3.60 41.11
N GLU A 191 26.73 2.57 41.72
CA GLU A 191 25.86 1.61 41.03
C GLU A 191 24.58 2.29 40.51
N ARG A 192 24.00 3.21 41.29
CA ARG A 192 22.83 3.99 40.86
C ARG A 192 23.13 4.85 39.63
N LEU A 193 24.33 5.45 39.55
CA LEU A 193 24.76 6.23 38.40
C LEU A 193 24.85 5.36 37.15
N LEU A 194 25.45 4.17 37.26
CA LEU A 194 25.60 3.22 36.16
C LEU A 194 24.23 2.76 35.64
N LEU A 195 23.32 2.37 36.54
CA LEU A 195 21.96 1.96 36.17
C LEU A 195 21.18 3.11 35.50
N ALA A 196 21.33 4.33 35.99
CA ALA A 196 20.69 5.49 35.38
C ALA A 196 21.24 5.77 33.98
N ALA A 197 22.57 5.65 33.77
CA ALA A 197 23.17 5.78 32.45
C ALA A 197 22.67 4.70 31.49
N GLN A 198 22.62 3.44 31.93
CA GLN A 198 22.08 2.33 31.13
C GLN A 198 20.60 2.55 30.75
N ALA A 199 19.78 3.07 31.67
CA ALA A 199 18.39 3.41 31.38
C ALA A 199 18.27 4.54 30.34
N VAL A 200 19.20 5.50 30.33
CA VAL A 200 19.27 6.54 29.29
C VAL A 200 19.61 5.93 27.93
N ASP A 201 20.62 5.06 27.86
CA ASP A 201 21.07 4.42 26.61
C ASP A 201 19.97 3.52 26.03
N GLN A 202 19.34 2.69 26.87
CA GLN A 202 18.22 1.82 26.47
C GLN A 202 17.05 2.65 25.89
N ALA A 203 16.67 3.74 26.56
CA ALA A 203 15.61 4.61 26.07
C ALA A 203 16.01 5.37 24.78
N GLU A 204 17.29 5.70 24.62
CA GLU A 204 17.81 6.32 23.39
C GLU A 204 17.75 5.37 22.19
N GLU A 205 18.11 4.10 22.39
CA GLU A 205 17.99 3.04 21.38
C GLU A 205 16.53 2.81 20.95
N GLU A 206 15.61 2.73 21.91
CA GLU A 206 14.18 2.60 21.61
C GLU A 206 13.64 3.79 20.81
N VAL A 207 14.02 5.02 21.20
CA VAL A 207 13.66 6.23 20.46
C VAL A 207 14.19 6.18 19.02
N ALA A 208 15.43 5.73 18.84
CA ALA A 208 16.06 5.63 17.52
C ALA A 208 15.36 4.58 16.62
N ALA A 209 14.89 3.48 17.20
CA ALA A 209 14.14 2.44 16.50
C ALA A 209 12.71 2.88 16.13
N LEU A 210 12.00 3.54 17.05
CA LEU A 210 10.59 3.91 16.88
C LEU A 210 10.37 5.13 15.97
N LEU A 211 11.35 6.04 15.89
CA LEU A 211 11.20 7.27 15.13
C LEU A 211 10.96 7.04 13.63
N PRO A 212 11.74 6.19 12.92
CA PRO A 212 11.48 5.84 11.52
C PRO A 212 10.08 5.24 11.31
N GLU A 213 9.66 4.30 12.16
CA GLU A 213 8.36 3.61 12.05
C GLU A 213 7.20 4.61 12.19
N ARG A 214 7.26 5.47 13.21
CA ARG A 214 6.27 6.54 13.43
C ARG A 214 6.23 7.49 12.23
N ASP A 215 7.38 7.91 11.74
CA ASP A 215 7.47 8.85 10.62
C ASP A 215 6.98 8.21 9.30
N GLU A 216 7.21 6.91 9.07
CA GLU A 216 6.71 6.19 7.90
C GLU A 216 5.17 6.10 7.91
N ALA A 217 4.57 5.72 9.04
CA ALA A 217 3.11 5.67 9.19
C ALA A 217 2.48 7.07 9.06
N LEU A 218 3.11 8.09 9.67
CA LEU A 218 2.72 9.49 9.56
C LEU A 218 2.70 9.94 8.09
N LEU A 219 3.79 9.70 7.36
CA LEU A 219 3.96 10.16 5.97
C LEU A 219 3.04 9.40 5.02
N SER A 220 2.83 8.10 5.24
CA SER A 220 1.86 7.30 4.51
C SER A 220 0.47 7.94 4.57
N LEU A 221 -0.03 8.22 5.78
CA LEU A 221 -1.32 8.88 5.97
C LEU A 221 -1.34 10.29 5.37
N ALA A 222 -0.27 11.05 5.60
CA ALA A 222 -0.19 12.44 5.19
C ALA A 222 -0.17 12.63 3.66
N PHE A 223 0.41 11.69 2.90
CA PHE A 223 0.48 11.78 1.45
C PHE A 223 -0.63 11.02 0.74
N TYR A 224 -1.03 9.86 1.25
CA TYR A 224 -1.89 8.94 0.50
C TYR A 224 -3.32 8.86 1.01
N THR A 225 -3.68 9.47 2.14
CA THR A 225 -5.05 9.32 2.69
C THR A 225 -5.72 10.64 3.02
N THR A 226 -7.05 10.65 3.17
CA THR A 226 -7.80 11.85 3.61
C THR A 226 -7.88 11.99 5.12
N ALA A 227 -7.13 11.20 5.87
CA ALA A 227 -7.20 11.15 7.33
C ALA A 227 -7.04 12.55 7.94
N ARG A 228 -7.83 12.82 8.98
CA ARG A 228 -7.75 14.05 9.77
C ARG A 228 -7.04 13.77 11.08
N GLY A 229 -6.46 14.81 11.68
CA GLY A 229 -5.81 14.69 13.00
C GLY A 229 -4.45 14.00 13.00
N ILE A 230 -3.87 13.67 11.83
CA ILE A 230 -2.63 12.89 11.69
C ILE A 230 -1.49 13.42 12.56
N TYR A 231 -1.27 14.74 12.59
CA TYR A 231 -0.21 15.34 13.41
C TYR A 231 -0.49 15.19 14.92
N GLU A 232 -1.76 15.26 15.33
CA GLU A 232 -2.16 15.07 16.73
C GLU A 232 -1.95 13.62 17.12
N SER A 233 -2.32 12.65 16.29
CA SER A 233 -2.10 11.23 16.50
C SER A 233 -0.62 10.82 16.57
N ALA A 234 0.25 11.60 15.95
CA ALA A 234 1.70 11.38 15.97
C ALA A 234 2.43 12.09 17.11
N GLY A 235 1.73 12.87 17.94
CA GLY A 235 2.35 13.66 19.02
C GLY A 235 3.16 14.86 18.53
N ILE A 236 2.94 15.35 17.30
CA ILE A 236 3.71 16.47 16.73
C ILE A 236 2.82 17.67 16.40
N SER A 237 3.45 18.85 16.27
CA SER A 237 2.75 20.04 15.79
C SER A 237 2.46 19.96 14.28
N ARG A 238 1.52 20.78 13.79
CA ARG A 238 1.29 20.97 12.34
C ARG A 238 2.56 21.34 11.59
N THR A 239 3.40 22.19 12.18
CA THR A 239 4.69 22.57 11.62
C THR A 239 5.67 21.38 11.60
N GLY A 240 5.61 20.51 12.61
CA GLY A 240 6.34 19.25 12.63
C GLY A 240 5.97 18.34 11.46
N LEU A 241 4.66 18.17 11.21
CA LEU A 241 4.18 17.42 10.04
C LEU A 241 4.69 18.03 8.72
N ALA A 242 4.59 19.35 8.56
CA ALA A 242 5.08 20.02 7.36
C ALA A 242 6.59 19.78 7.13
N ARG A 243 7.39 19.80 8.21
CA ARG A 243 8.83 19.50 8.14
C ARG A 243 9.11 18.04 7.78
N ALA A 244 8.35 17.10 8.34
CA ALA A 244 8.46 15.70 7.99
C ALA A 244 8.17 15.48 6.50
N GLN A 245 7.10 16.11 5.98
CA GLN A 245 6.76 16.04 4.56
C GLN A 245 7.84 16.66 3.66
N GLN A 246 8.38 17.83 4.03
CA GLN A 246 9.48 18.46 3.27
C GLN A 246 10.72 17.55 3.23
N LYS A 247 11.12 17.00 4.37
CA LYS A 247 12.25 16.09 4.48
C LYS A 247 12.05 14.84 3.62
N ALA A 248 10.87 14.23 3.69
CA ALA A 248 10.53 13.04 2.92
C ALA A 248 10.56 13.28 1.41
N LEU A 249 10.17 14.48 0.96
CA LEU A 249 10.20 14.87 -0.45
C LEU A 249 11.55 15.43 -0.93
N GLY A 250 12.57 15.48 -0.06
CA GLY A 250 13.87 16.08 -0.39
C GLY A 250 13.81 17.60 -0.64
N LEU A 251 12.79 18.28 -0.11
CA LEU A 251 12.60 19.72 -0.29
C LEU A 251 13.41 20.51 0.75
N PRO A 252 13.90 21.73 0.40
CA PRO A 252 14.55 22.59 1.37
C PRO A 252 13.59 23.02 2.47
N ARG A 253 14.15 23.43 3.60
CA ARG A 253 13.39 23.91 4.75
C ARG A 253 12.47 25.06 4.33
N ASP A 254 11.22 25.00 4.77
CA ASP A 254 10.17 26.00 4.49
C ASP A 254 9.73 26.08 3.00
N ALA A 255 10.16 25.13 2.16
CA ALA A 255 9.66 25.00 0.81
C ALA A 255 8.16 24.67 0.78
N LYS A 256 7.48 25.12 -0.28
CA LYS A 256 6.07 24.82 -0.49
C LYS A 256 5.88 23.32 -0.75
N ILE A 257 5.12 22.67 0.12
CA ILE A 257 4.71 21.27 -0.06
C ILE A 257 3.73 21.22 -1.25
N PRO A 258 3.82 20.18 -2.12
CA PRO A 258 2.86 19.98 -3.20
C PRO A 258 1.41 20.02 -2.72
N THR A 259 0.50 20.40 -3.61
CA THR A 259 -0.92 20.44 -3.28
C THR A 259 -1.43 19.05 -2.91
N ARG A 260 -2.56 18.96 -2.20
CA ARG A 260 -3.10 17.66 -1.76
C ARG A 260 -3.32 16.67 -2.91
N ALA A 261 -3.63 17.15 -4.12
CA ALA A 261 -3.82 16.32 -5.30
C ALA A 261 -2.49 15.78 -5.87
N GLU A 262 -1.40 16.53 -5.73
CA GLU A 262 -0.06 16.17 -6.25
C GLU A 262 0.74 15.32 -5.25
N GLN A 263 0.38 15.37 -3.97
CA GLN A 263 1.09 14.70 -2.88
C GLN A 263 1.35 13.20 -3.09
N PRO A 264 0.38 12.38 -3.52
CA PRO A 264 0.62 10.95 -3.79
C PRO A 264 1.68 10.71 -4.87
N ALA A 265 1.65 11.48 -5.96
CA ALA A 265 2.61 11.34 -7.05
C ALA A 265 4.02 11.79 -6.60
N ALA A 266 4.11 12.93 -5.89
CA ALA A 266 5.36 13.42 -5.33
C ALA A 266 5.95 12.44 -4.31
N ALA A 267 5.12 11.84 -3.45
CA ALA A 267 5.52 10.86 -2.45
C ALA A 267 6.09 9.58 -3.10
N ARG A 268 5.43 9.06 -4.16
CA ARG A 268 5.94 7.91 -4.93
C ARG A 268 7.28 8.23 -5.59
N ALA A 269 7.40 9.41 -6.21
CA ALA A 269 8.66 9.85 -6.83
C ALA A 269 9.80 9.98 -5.81
N ALA A 270 9.47 10.30 -4.56
CA ALA A 270 10.42 10.38 -3.46
C ALA A 270 10.64 9.04 -2.72
N GLY A 271 9.99 7.95 -3.14
CA GLY A 271 10.13 6.62 -2.53
C GLY A 271 9.40 6.44 -1.21
N VAL A 272 8.47 7.33 -0.85
CA VAL A 272 7.61 7.14 0.33
C VAL A 272 6.60 6.05 0.00
N LYS A 273 6.46 5.06 0.88
CA LYS A 273 5.55 3.93 0.66
C LYS A 273 4.15 4.24 1.19
N TYR A 274 3.16 3.63 0.56
CA TYR A 274 1.83 3.54 1.15
C TYR A 274 1.78 2.34 2.11
N LEU A 275 1.45 2.62 3.36
CA LEU A 275 1.22 1.63 4.41
C LEU A 275 -0.29 1.51 4.67
N LYS A 276 -0.83 0.31 4.44
CA LYS A 276 -2.27 0.01 4.58
C LYS A 276 -2.76 0.22 6.02
N ASP A 277 -1.98 -0.25 6.98
CA ASP A 277 -2.35 -0.28 8.39
C ASP A 277 -1.85 0.95 9.18
N ALA A 278 -1.35 1.98 8.47
CA ALA A 278 -0.78 3.19 9.07
C ALA A 278 -1.72 3.91 10.06
N ALA A 279 -3.03 3.85 9.83
CA ALA A 279 -4.03 4.44 10.73
C ALA A 279 -4.07 3.75 12.10
N GLN A 280 -3.75 2.46 12.15
CA GLN A 280 -3.69 1.67 13.38
C GLN A 280 -2.29 1.71 13.99
N GLU A 281 -1.25 1.69 13.15
CA GLU A 281 0.14 1.68 13.59
C GLU A 281 0.59 3.03 14.16
N LEU A 282 0.14 4.16 13.59
CA LEU A 282 0.62 5.48 13.98
C LEU A 282 0.34 5.79 15.47
N PRO A 283 -0.89 5.63 16.00
CA PRO A 283 -1.13 5.88 17.42
C PRO A 283 -0.29 4.99 18.35
N ALA A 284 -0.10 3.72 17.99
CA ALA A 284 0.66 2.76 18.80
C ALA A 284 2.15 3.11 18.83
N THR A 285 2.75 3.31 17.66
CA THR A 285 4.16 3.69 17.52
C THR A 285 4.43 5.07 18.15
N ALA A 286 3.52 6.03 18.00
CA ALA A 286 3.64 7.34 18.64
C ALA A 286 3.56 7.26 20.17
N LYS A 287 2.65 6.46 20.75
CA LYS A 287 2.59 6.22 22.20
C LYS A 287 3.91 5.65 22.72
N ALA A 288 4.44 4.62 22.06
CA ALA A 288 5.71 4.01 22.43
C ALA A 288 6.87 5.01 22.35
N TYR A 289 6.94 5.80 21.28
CA TYR A 289 7.98 6.81 21.07
C TYR A 289 7.95 7.89 22.17
N GLU A 290 6.78 8.44 22.48
CA GLU A 290 6.64 9.47 23.51
C GLU A 290 6.94 8.90 24.91
N GLY A 291 6.54 7.66 25.19
CA GLY A 291 6.90 6.94 26.41
C GLY A 291 8.42 6.75 26.53
N ALA A 292 9.09 6.29 25.49
CA ALA A 292 10.55 6.13 25.48
C ALA A 292 11.28 7.47 25.67
N LYS A 293 10.79 8.56 25.05
CA LYS A 293 11.31 9.91 25.27
C LYS A 293 11.15 10.38 26.72
N ALA A 294 10.01 10.10 27.33
CA ALA A 294 9.75 10.43 28.73
C ALA A 294 10.66 9.64 29.68
N ARG A 295 10.84 8.32 29.44
CA ARG A 295 11.79 7.47 30.18
C ARG A 295 13.22 7.98 30.07
N GLN A 296 13.65 8.34 28.86
CA GLN A 296 14.96 8.94 28.61
C GLN A 296 15.16 10.21 29.45
N SER A 297 14.17 11.11 29.46
CA SER A 297 14.25 12.36 30.24
C SER A 297 14.31 12.09 31.75
N ALA A 298 13.47 11.18 32.27
CA ALA A 298 13.46 10.82 33.68
C ALA A 298 14.78 10.17 34.12
N ALA A 299 15.34 9.27 33.31
CA ALA A 299 16.62 8.63 33.57
C ALA A 299 17.77 9.65 33.57
N ILE A 300 17.75 10.64 32.67
CA ILE A 300 18.70 11.76 32.66
C ILE A 300 18.60 12.56 33.97
N GLU A 301 17.40 12.91 34.43
CA GLU A 301 17.22 13.62 35.71
C GLU A 301 17.80 12.84 36.89
N ILE A 302 17.57 11.53 36.94
CA ILE A 302 18.09 10.67 38.00
C ILE A 302 19.62 10.59 37.94
N ARG A 303 20.19 10.34 36.76
CA ARG A 303 21.64 10.35 36.54
C ARG A 303 22.26 11.66 37.01
N ASP A 304 21.69 12.77 36.56
CA ASP A 304 22.21 14.11 36.84
C ASP A 304 22.09 14.46 38.34
N ALA A 305 21.09 13.93 39.05
CA ALA A 305 20.96 14.08 40.51
C ALA A 305 22.01 13.28 41.30
N VAL A 306 22.57 12.20 40.74
CA VAL A 306 23.59 11.36 41.39
C VAL A 306 25.00 11.95 41.21
N LEU A 307 25.26 12.66 40.10
CA LEU A 307 26.58 13.23 39.81
C LEU A 307 27.15 14.11 40.96
N PRO A 308 26.40 15.05 41.56
CA PRO A 308 26.90 15.84 42.69
C PRO A 308 27.21 15.02 43.93
N VAL A 309 26.46 13.94 44.19
CA VAL A 309 26.65 13.06 45.35
C VAL A 309 28.01 12.35 45.26
N LEU A 310 28.36 11.86 44.08
CA LEU A 310 29.64 11.19 43.82
C LEU A 310 30.82 12.17 43.74
N ALA A 311 30.58 13.42 43.34
CA ALA A 311 31.60 14.46 43.33
C ALA A 311 31.98 14.95 44.75
N ALA A 312 31.06 14.85 45.71
CA ALA A 312 31.26 15.25 47.10
C ALA A 312 31.97 14.16 47.94
N GLU A 313 32.38 14.52 49.15
CA GLU A 313 32.83 13.54 50.15
C GLU A 313 31.69 12.56 50.50
N PRO A 314 31.98 11.27 50.73
CA PRO A 314 33.31 10.65 50.83
C PRO A 314 33.89 10.14 49.49
N TYR A 315 33.15 10.24 48.39
CA TYR A 315 33.53 9.61 47.12
C TYR A 315 34.58 10.42 46.35
N ASN A 316 34.46 11.75 46.31
CA ASN A 316 35.40 12.67 45.65
C ASN A 316 35.74 12.27 44.20
N TRP A 317 34.75 11.78 43.43
CA TRP A 317 34.98 11.43 42.03
C TRP A 317 35.23 12.69 41.19
N GLY A 318 36.35 12.71 40.48
CA GLY A 318 36.66 13.77 39.51
C GLY A 318 35.75 13.72 38.29
N VAL A 319 35.68 14.84 37.57
CA VAL A 319 34.87 15.01 36.35
C VAL A 319 35.16 13.92 35.31
N ASP A 320 36.43 13.57 35.12
CA ASP A 320 36.82 12.59 34.10
C ASP A 320 36.30 11.18 34.44
N LYS A 321 36.37 10.79 35.73
CA LYS A 321 35.84 9.51 36.20
C LYS A 321 34.32 9.45 36.09
N LEU A 322 33.63 10.54 36.42
CA LEU A 322 32.17 10.63 36.27
C LEU A 322 31.75 10.54 34.81
N ALA A 323 32.50 11.18 33.91
CA ALA A 323 32.25 11.17 32.48
C ALA A 323 32.45 9.77 31.86
N GLU A 324 33.53 9.08 32.26
CA GLU A 324 33.79 7.69 31.90
C GLU A 324 32.67 6.76 32.38
N ALA A 325 32.21 6.94 33.63
CA ALA A 325 31.17 6.09 34.23
C ALA A 325 29.82 6.16 33.49
N ILE A 326 29.50 7.28 32.84
CA ILE A 326 28.25 7.43 32.09
C ILE A 326 28.44 7.38 30.57
N ASP A 327 29.66 7.09 30.10
CA ASP A 327 30.08 7.14 28.70
C ASP A 327 29.61 8.42 27.98
N ARG A 328 29.96 9.59 28.54
CA ARG A 328 29.63 10.91 27.96
C ARG A 328 30.80 11.89 28.08
N ASP A 329 30.76 12.97 27.30
CA ASP A 329 31.76 14.03 27.34
C ASP A 329 31.76 14.74 28.72
N THR A 330 32.96 14.99 29.25
CA THR A 330 33.21 15.80 30.46
C THR A 330 32.44 17.13 30.52
N LYS A 331 32.11 17.72 29.36
CA LYS A 331 31.26 18.92 29.26
C LYS A 331 29.85 18.71 29.81
N ILE A 332 29.29 17.51 29.66
CA ILE A 332 27.97 17.18 30.22
C ILE A 332 28.06 17.15 31.75
N VAL A 333 29.07 16.46 32.30
CA VAL A 333 29.29 16.40 33.75
C VAL A 333 29.56 17.79 34.34
N ARG A 334 30.43 18.59 33.71
CA ARG A 334 30.73 19.97 34.14
C ARG A 334 29.49 20.85 34.15
N ARG A 335 28.58 20.68 33.19
CA ARG A 335 27.31 21.40 33.14
C ARG A 335 26.40 21.07 34.31
N VAL A 336 26.37 19.81 34.73
CA VAL A 336 25.56 19.39 35.87
C VAL A 336 26.15 19.90 37.19
N LEU A 337 27.49 19.82 37.33
CA LEU A 337 28.18 20.23 38.56
C LEU A 337 28.34 21.76 38.71
N ASP A 338 28.47 22.50 37.61
CA ASP A 338 28.66 23.96 37.59
C ASP A 338 27.83 24.61 36.46
N PRO A 339 26.50 24.70 36.62
CA PRO A 339 25.60 25.20 35.59
C PRO A 339 25.77 26.71 35.31
N GLU A 340 26.29 27.50 36.25
CA GLU A 340 26.53 28.93 36.07
C GLU A 340 27.71 29.21 35.13
N LYS A 341 28.77 28.41 35.24
CA LYS A 341 29.96 28.53 34.39
C LYS A 341 29.80 27.85 33.03
N TYR A 342 28.93 26.85 32.94
CA TYR A 342 28.67 26.08 31.72
C TYR A 342 27.17 26.06 31.35
N PRO A 343 26.54 27.22 31.11
CA PRO A 343 25.11 27.30 30.89
C PRO A 343 24.67 26.49 29.66
N THR A 344 23.56 25.77 29.81
CA THR A 344 22.84 25.19 28.67
C THR A 344 22.29 26.32 27.80
N TYR A 345 22.32 26.14 26.48
CA TYR A 345 21.48 26.94 25.60
C TYR A 345 20.01 26.62 25.94
N VAL A 346 19.38 27.46 26.74
CA VAL A 346 17.92 27.44 26.94
C VAL A 346 17.31 28.15 25.74
N PRO A 347 16.53 27.46 24.88
CA PRO A 347 15.80 28.10 23.80
C PRO A 347 14.96 29.24 24.37
N LYS A 348 14.96 30.40 23.71
CA LYS A 348 14.33 31.64 24.17
C LYS A 348 12.84 31.51 24.58
N ALA A 349 12.18 30.43 24.16
CA ALA A 349 10.77 30.11 24.44
C ALA A 349 10.51 29.48 25.83
N ALA A 350 11.55 29.15 26.61
CA ALA A 350 11.42 28.54 27.94
C ALA A 350 11.94 29.43 29.09
N ARG A 351 12.09 30.73 28.86
CA ARG A 351 12.29 31.69 29.95
C ARG A 351 10.91 32.11 30.47
N PRO A 352 10.70 32.18 31.80
CA PRO A 352 9.42 32.52 32.41
C PRO A 352 8.87 33.87 31.95
#